data_AF-A0AA40AL77-F1
#
_entry.id   AF-A0AA40AL77-F1
#
_cell.length_a   1.000
_cell.length_b   1.000
_cell.length_c   1.000
_cell.angle_alpha   90.00
_cell.angle_beta   90.00
_cell.angle_gamma   90.00
#
_symmetry.space_group_name_H-M   'P 1'
#
loop_
_entity.id
_entity.type
_entity.pdbx_description
1 polymer ?
#
loop_
_entity_poly.entity_id
_entity_poly.type
_entity_poly.pdbx_seq_one_letter_code
_entity_poly.pdbx_strand_id
1 'polypeptide(L)' 'MDDAESGSLNHLVDLLERCLTLNPDKRLKPSDALRHPFFTESANHKSLTR' A
#
# COMPACT_ATOMS: atom_id res chain seq x y z
N MET A 1 -7.22 14.97 14.30
CA MET A 1 -6.45 14.31 13.24
C MET A 1 -6.80 12.85 13.35
N ASP A 2 -7.65 12.39 12.45
CA ASP A 2 -8.31 11.09 12.52
C ASP A 2 -7.27 9.97 12.48
N ASP A 3 -7.12 9.23 13.58
CA ASP A 3 -6.15 8.14 13.75
C ASP A 3 -6.29 7.05 12.67
N ALA A 4 -7.48 6.91 12.08
CA ALA A 4 -7.77 6.01 10.97
C ALA A 4 -7.08 6.40 9.66
N GLU A 5 -6.93 7.70 9.39
CA GLU A 5 -6.19 8.19 8.20
C GLU A 5 -4.69 7.93 8.37
N SER A 6 -4.15 8.07 9.59
CA SER A 6 -2.74 7.75 9.86
C SER A 6 -2.39 6.28 9.62
N GLY A 7 -3.31 5.35 9.91
CA GLY A 7 -3.11 3.93 9.63
C GLY A 7 -2.95 3.64 8.13
N SER A 8 -3.87 4.19 7.32
CA SER A 8 -3.84 4.05 5.86
C SER A 8 -2.61 4.71 5.22
N LEU A 9 -2.22 5.88 5.74
CA LEU A 9 -1.01 6.58 5.31
C LEU A 9 0.27 5.79 5.64
N ASN A 10 0.34 5.17 6.82
CA ASN A 10 1.47 4.29 7.16
C ASN A 10 1.56 3.09 6.22
N HIS A 11 0.44 2.49 5.83
CA HIS A 11 0.41 1.42 4.82
C HIS A 11 0.86 1.89 3.43
N LEU A 12 0.54 3.14 3.06
CA LEU A 12 1.03 3.74 1.81
C LEU A 12 2.55 3.93 1.85
N VAL A 13 3.08 4.45 2.96
CA VAL A 13 4.53 4.68 3.13
C VAL A 13 5.29 3.36 3.05
N ASP A 14 4.86 2.30 3.73
CA ASP A 14 5.51 0.97 3.68
C ASP A 14 5.54 0.41 2.25
N LEU A 15 4.42 0.55 1.53
CA LEU A 15 4.32 0.12 0.14
C LEU A 15 5.32 0.88 -0.76
N LEU A 16 5.39 2.20 -0.62
CA LEU A 16 6.28 3.05 -1.42
C LEU A 16 7.75 2.77 -1.13
N GLU A 17 8.14 2.65 0.14
CA GLU A 17 9.52 2.29 0.51
C GLU A 17 9.95 0.96 -0.10
N ARG A 18 9.07 -0.04 -0.06
CA ARG A 18 9.36 -1.38 -0.59
C ARG A 18 9.29 -1.41 -2.13
N CYS A 19 8.49 -0.56 -2.76
CA CYS A 19 8.46 -0.39 -4.22
C CYS A 19 9.64 0.42 -4.78
N LEU A 20 10.16 1.37 -4.00
CA LEU A 20 11.28 2.26 -4.36
C LEU A 20 12.63 1.78 -3.81
N THR A 21 12.66 0.59 -3.20
CA THR A 21 13.90 -0.03 -2.73
C THR A 21 14.93 -0.14 -3.86
N LEU A 22 16.14 0.39 -3.62
CA LEU A 22 17.24 0.44 -4.57
C LEU A 22 17.73 -0.96 -5.02
N ASN A 23 17.60 -1.95 -4.14
CA ASN A 23 18.01 -3.32 -4.41
C ASN A 23 16.87 -4.10 -5.09
N PRO A 24 17.04 -4.58 -6.33
CA PRO A 24 15.99 -5.29 -7.05
C PRO A 24 15.61 -6.63 -6.38
N ASP A 25 16.54 -7.32 -5.72
CA ASP A 25 16.28 -8.54 -4.96
C ASP A 25 15.38 -8.32 -3.73
N LYS A 26 15.43 -7.11 -3.15
CA LYS A 26 14.62 -6.73 -1.99
C LYS A 26 13.37 -5.92 -2.37
N ARG A 27 13.25 -5.57 -3.66
CA ARG A 27 12.13 -4.80 -4.18
C ARG A 27 10.86 -5.62 -4.06
N LEU A 28 9.80 -4.98 -3.58
CA LEU A 28 8.50 -5.63 -3.47
C LEU A 28 8.05 -6.12 -4.85
N LYS A 29 7.73 -7.42 -4.94
CA LYS A 29 7.20 -7.98 -6.18
C LYS A 29 5.81 -7.41 -6.44
N PRO A 30 5.42 -7.17 -7.70
CA PRO A 30 4.10 -6.65 -8.04
C PRO A 30 2.96 -7.49 -7.45
N SER A 31 3.14 -8.82 -7.41
CA SER A 31 2.20 -9.77 -6.81
C SER A 31 2.03 -9.61 -5.30
N ASP A 32 3.09 -9.22 -4.59
CA ASP A 32 3.06 -8.97 -3.15
C ASP A 32 2.57 -7.56 -2.84
N ALA A 33 2.89 -6.59 -3.70
CA ALA A 33 2.35 -5.23 -3.66
C ALA A 33 0.82 -5.24 -3.75
N LEU A 34 0.24 -6.00 -4.68
CA LEU A 34 -1.20 -6.15 -4.83
C LEU A 34 -1.91 -6.78 -3.61
N ARG A 35 -1.17 -7.51 -2.77
CA ARG A 35 -1.67 -8.14 -1.53
C ARG A 35 -1.48 -7.26 -0.30
N HIS A 36 -0.87 -6.07 -0.45
CA HIS A 36 -0.58 -5.18 0.66
C HIS A 36 -1.88 -4.62 1.27
N PRO A 37 -1.94 -4.43 2.60
CA PRO A 37 -3.08 -3.85 3.32
C PRO A 37 -3.58 -2.55 2.68
N PHE A 38 -2.68 -1.74 2.13
CA PHE A 38 -3.03 -0.53 1.39
C PHE A 38 -4.06 -0.77 0.28
N PHE A 39 -3.87 -1.79 -0.57
CA PHE A 39 -4.81 -2.07 -1.66
C PHE A 39 -6.04 -2.86 -1.19
N THR A 40 -5.90 -3.70 -0.16
CA THR A 40 -7.02 -4.50 0.36
C THR A 40 -7.97 -3.68 1.25
N GLU A 41 -7.46 -2.72 2.02
CA GLU A 41 -8.28 -1.78 2.79
C GLU A 41 -8.89 -0.71 1.88
N SER A 42 -8.16 -0.25 0.86
CA SER A 42 -8.72 0.63 -0.18
C SER A 42 -9.85 -0.03 -0.98
N ALA A 43 -9.84 -1.35 -1.14
CA ALA A 43 -10.94 -2.09 -1.79
C ALA A 43 -12.24 -2.06 -0.96
N ASN A 44 -12.17 -1.76 0.33
CA ASN A 44 -13.35 -1.54 1.17
C ASN A 44 -13.87 -0.09 1.09
N HIS A 45 -13.05 0.85 0.60
CA HIS A 45 -13.46 2.21 0.24
C HIS A 45 -13.95 2.22 -1.21
N LYS A 46 -15.26 2.01 -1.36
CA LYS A 46 -16.04 1.60 -2.54
C LYS A 46 -16.05 2.55 -3.76
N SER A 47 -14.98 3.30 -4.05
CA SER A 47 -15.06 4.45 -4.95
C SER A 47 -14.12 4.41 -6.17
N LEU A 48 -13.75 3.23 -6.68
CA LEU A 48 -13.05 3.09 -7.96
C LEU A 48 -13.69 1.99 -8.82
N THR A 49 -15.00 2.12 -9.05
CA THR A 49 -15.70 1.46 -10.16
C THR A 49 -16.37 2.56 -10.97
N ARG A 50 -15.62 3.18 -11.89
CA ARG A 50 -16.14 3.78 -13.12
C ARG A 50 -15.03 4.01 -14.13
#